data_AF-A0AAN9GFE3-F1
#
_entry.id   AF-A0AAN9GFE3-F1
#
_cell.length_a   1.000
_cell.length_b   1.000
_cell.length_c   1.000
_cell.angle_alpha   90.00
_cell.angle_beta   90.00
_cell.angle_gamma   90.00
#
_symmetry.space_group_name_H-M   'P 1'
#
loop_
_entity.id
_entity.type
_entity.pdbx_description
1 polymer ?
#
loop_
_entity_poly.entity_id
_entity_poly.type
_entity_poly.pdbx_seq_one_letter_code
_entity_poly.pdbx_strand_id
1 'polypeptide(L)'
;MLSVVFALLRASATLPFLTSSLTKNRIPNIQLSADDLKCPDKRRELSAFYFQTFNRTVFSDKLPPNLAVHWNKRLLTTAGRCLQATIGDQRVAFIHLSNKICDTTDRVRDTLLHEMCHAATWVLDGVQHTDHGKNFQFWAERAHRIHPDLPPINSFHTYIIRKQFNYRCTKCSNRVGRHTDSLDTKKNVCGLCGGRFQLMKESGDSKTSSRTTVHEPSARGDSFARYVRENIRRVKQRNKKLSIQGIMRKLSREFDKIHGR
;
A
#
# COMPACT_ATOMS: atom_id res chain seq x y z
N MET A 1 -8.67 47.50 -8.06
CA MET A 1 -7.73 47.05 -7.02
C MET A 1 -7.30 45.63 -7.36
N LEU A 2 -6.00 45.35 -7.44
CA LEU A 2 -5.43 44.03 -7.76
C LEU A 2 -4.26 43.77 -6.80
N SER A 3 -4.43 42.87 -5.82
CA SER A 3 -3.35 42.27 -5.01
C SER A 3 -3.87 41.19 -4.05
N VAL A 4 -2.95 40.32 -3.60
CA VAL A 4 -3.05 39.40 -2.43
C VAL A 4 -4.09 38.26 -2.46
N VAL A 5 -3.98 37.31 -3.41
CA VAL A 5 -4.11 35.87 -3.09
C VAL A 5 -3.09 35.04 -3.91
N PHE A 6 -1.79 35.24 -3.66
CA PHE A 6 -0.74 34.40 -4.28
C PHE A 6 0.45 34.21 -3.33
N ALA A 7 0.27 33.36 -2.31
CA ALA A 7 1.32 32.94 -1.40
C ALA A 7 1.09 31.49 -0.90
N LEU A 8 2.18 30.77 -0.65
CA LEU A 8 2.23 29.42 -0.04
C LEU A 8 1.85 28.19 -0.89
N LEU A 9 2.35 28.14 -2.14
CA LEU A 9 2.98 26.91 -2.64
C LEU A 9 4.39 27.20 -3.16
N ARG A 10 5.40 26.71 -2.43
CA ARG A 10 6.80 26.63 -2.88
C ARG A 10 7.35 25.23 -2.59
N ALA A 11 8.16 24.71 -3.51
CA ALA A 11 8.93 23.47 -3.39
C ALA A 11 8.11 22.19 -3.07
N SER A 12 7.36 21.71 -4.05
CA SER A 12 7.31 20.27 -4.33
C SER A 12 7.80 20.07 -5.75
N ALA A 13 8.68 19.10 -5.98
CA ALA A 13 9.28 18.85 -7.28
C ALA A 13 8.26 18.13 -8.16
N THR A 14 7.46 18.92 -8.89
CA THR A 14 6.44 18.41 -9.82
C THR A 14 7.06 17.42 -10.79
N LEU A 15 6.51 16.20 -10.85
CA LEU A 15 6.90 15.20 -11.83
C LEU A 15 6.79 15.83 -13.24
N PRO A 16 7.86 15.81 -14.07
CA PRO A 16 7.92 16.57 -15.31
C PRO A 16 6.91 16.10 -16.38
N PHE A 17 6.16 15.03 -16.10
CA PHE A 17 5.07 14.55 -16.94
C PHE A 17 3.80 15.42 -16.85
N LEU A 18 3.59 16.17 -15.75
CA LEU A 18 2.32 16.85 -15.46
C LEU A 18 1.92 17.97 -16.46
N THR A 19 2.77 18.28 -17.44
CA THR A 19 2.55 19.33 -18.46
C THR A 19 2.15 18.80 -19.84
N SER A 20 2.16 17.48 -20.10
CA SER A 20 1.81 16.97 -21.43
C SER A 20 0.31 17.12 -21.71
N SER A 21 -0.06 17.77 -22.82
CA SER A 21 -1.45 17.85 -23.27
C SER A 21 -2.02 16.44 -23.48
N LEU A 22 -3.09 16.11 -22.76
CA LEU A 22 -3.67 14.76 -22.82
C LEU A 22 -4.39 14.56 -24.16
N THR A 23 -3.89 13.63 -24.98
CA THR A 23 -4.47 13.24 -26.28
C THR A 23 -5.77 12.44 -26.09
N LYS A 24 -6.82 13.20 -25.76
CA LYS A 24 -8.23 12.88 -25.49
C LYS A 24 -8.53 11.77 -24.47
N ASN A 25 -8.05 10.53 -24.64
CA ASN A 25 -8.39 9.40 -23.76
C ASN A 25 -7.21 8.60 -23.19
N ARG A 26 -6.00 8.61 -23.78
CA ARG A 26 -4.93 7.74 -23.25
C ARG A 26 -4.41 8.22 -21.88
N ILE A 27 -4.48 7.34 -20.89
CA ILE A 27 -3.75 7.48 -19.61
C ILE A 27 -2.26 7.27 -19.88
N PRO A 28 -1.36 8.15 -19.40
CA PRO A 28 0.07 7.98 -19.56
C PRO A 28 0.59 6.81 -18.72
N ASN A 29 1.53 6.05 -19.28
CA ASN A 29 2.26 5.00 -18.57
C ASN A 29 3.29 5.62 -17.60
N ILE A 30 2.82 6.16 -16.48
CA ILE A 30 3.69 6.65 -15.40
C ILE A 30 4.27 5.43 -14.69
N GLN A 31 5.59 5.30 -14.67
CA GLN A 31 6.27 4.21 -13.97
C GLN A 31 7.12 4.81 -12.83
N LEU A 32 6.74 4.50 -11.60
CA LEU A 32 7.46 4.87 -10.38
C LEU A 32 8.08 3.61 -9.76
N SER A 33 9.27 3.73 -9.18
CA SER A 33 9.90 2.60 -8.51
C SER A 33 9.19 2.23 -7.20
N ALA A 34 9.45 1.03 -6.70
CA ALA A 34 8.96 0.61 -5.38
C ALA A 34 9.50 1.51 -4.25
N ASP A 35 10.61 2.23 -4.44
CA ASP A 35 11.14 3.21 -3.49
C ASP A 35 10.46 4.57 -3.61
N ASP A 36 10.09 5.01 -4.82
CA ASP A 36 9.27 6.20 -5.02
C ASP A 36 7.90 6.08 -4.34
N LEU A 37 7.28 4.90 -4.38
CA LEU A 37 5.99 4.65 -3.72
C LEU A 37 6.11 4.56 -2.18
N LYS A 38 7.33 4.41 -1.62
CA LYS A 38 7.55 4.58 -0.16
C LYS A 38 7.49 6.06 0.23
N CYS A 39 7.88 6.98 -0.65
CA CYS A 39 7.75 8.43 -0.44
C CYS A 39 6.26 8.84 -0.28
N PRO A 40 5.88 9.59 0.78
CA PRO A 40 4.51 10.06 0.95
C PRO A 40 4.01 11.00 -0.16
N ASP A 41 4.90 11.82 -0.69
CA ASP A 41 4.56 12.92 -1.60
C ASP A 41 4.38 12.40 -3.03
N LYS A 42 5.37 11.67 -3.57
CA LYS A 42 5.28 11.07 -4.92
C LYS A 42 4.04 10.19 -5.11
N ARG A 43 3.65 9.40 -4.09
CA ARG A 43 2.43 8.57 -4.19
C ARG A 43 1.13 9.37 -4.01
N ARG A 44 1.16 10.50 -3.28
CA ARG A 44 0.02 11.43 -3.18
C ARG A 44 -0.20 12.09 -4.54
N GLU A 45 0.87 12.60 -5.15
CA GLU A 45 0.88 13.16 -6.51
C GLU A 45 0.38 12.15 -7.53
N LEU A 46 0.87 10.90 -7.50
CA LEU A 46 0.39 9.83 -8.38
C LEU A 46 -1.12 9.56 -8.19
N SER A 47 -1.60 9.45 -6.94
CA SER A 47 -3.03 9.24 -6.68
C SER A 47 -3.90 10.44 -7.08
N ALA A 48 -3.39 11.67 -6.94
CA ALA A 48 -4.10 12.88 -7.36
C ALA A 48 -4.17 13.00 -8.90
N PHE A 49 -3.07 12.71 -9.59
CA PHE A 49 -3.02 12.66 -11.05
C PHE A 49 -4.04 11.67 -11.62
N TYR A 50 -4.07 10.44 -11.08
CA TYR A 50 -5.03 9.44 -11.52
C TYR A 50 -6.47 9.83 -11.15
N PHE A 51 -6.72 10.33 -9.93
CA PHE A 51 -8.05 10.81 -9.54
C PHE A 51 -8.58 11.86 -10.52
N GLN A 52 -7.79 12.90 -10.80
CA GLN A 52 -8.20 13.97 -11.72
C GLN A 52 -8.38 13.46 -13.16
N THR A 53 -7.50 12.56 -13.62
CA THR A 53 -7.60 11.97 -14.96
C THR A 53 -8.86 11.12 -15.11
N PHE A 54 -9.16 10.27 -14.12
CA PHE A 54 -10.36 9.44 -14.10
C PHE A 54 -11.64 10.24 -13.91
N ASN A 55 -11.66 11.26 -13.03
CA ASN A 55 -12.85 12.09 -12.82
C ASN A 55 -13.28 12.73 -14.15
N ARG A 56 -12.36 13.38 -14.86
CA ARG A 56 -12.62 13.99 -16.17
C ARG A 56 -13.03 13.00 -17.25
N THR A 57 -12.30 11.91 -17.41
CA THR A 57 -12.48 11.00 -18.55
C THR A 57 -13.61 9.98 -18.36
N VAL A 58 -13.73 9.39 -17.16
CA VAL A 58 -14.72 8.35 -16.84
C VAL A 58 -15.97 8.97 -16.23
N PHE A 59 -15.82 9.79 -15.19
CA PHE A 59 -16.95 10.32 -14.41
C PHE A 59 -17.44 11.69 -14.90
N SER A 60 -16.86 12.22 -15.97
CA SER A 60 -17.19 13.51 -16.61
C SER A 60 -17.20 14.68 -15.61
N ASP A 61 -16.17 14.73 -14.76
CA ASP A 61 -15.92 15.69 -13.69
C ASP A 61 -17.05 15.80 -12.63
N LYS A 62 -17.93 14.79 -12.54
CA LYS A 62 -19.06 14.78 -11.60
C LYS A 62 -18.69 14.36 -10.17
N LEU A 63 -17.59 13.63 -9.93
CA LEU A 63 -17.15 13.36 -8.57
C LEU A 63 -16.57 14.65 -7.96
N PRO A 64 -16.79 14.93 -6.65
CA PRO A 64 -16.27 16.13 -6.01
C PRO A 64 -14.74 16.26 -6.20
N PRO A 65 -14.21 17.41 -6.64
CA PRO A 65 -12.77 17.57 -6.91
C PRO A 65 -11.91 17.50 -5.63
N ASN A 66 -12.55 17.62 -4.46
CA ASN A 66 -11.98 17.49 -3.13
C ASN A 66 -12.25 16.11 -2.47
N LEU A 67 -12.76 15.11 -3.21
CA LEU A 67 -12.97 13.75 -2.71
C LEU A 67 -11.63 13.18 -2.23
N ALA A 68 -11.52 12.90 -0.93
CA ALA A 68 -10.24 12.66 -0.31
C ALA A 68 -9.72 11.24 -0.57
N VAL A 69 -8.51 11.15 -1.17
CA VAL A 69 -7.76 9.91 -1.34
C VAL A 69 -6.65 9.84 -0.28
N HIS A 70 -6.79 8.92 0.68
CA HIS A 70 -5.86 8.78 1.80
C HIS A 70 -5.04 7.49 1.74
N TRP A 71 -3.76 7.58 2.12
CA TRP A 71 -2.83 6.46 2.14
C TRP A 71 -2.74 5.83 3.55
N ASN A 72 -3.34 4.65 3.71
CA ASN A 72 -3.58 4.02 5.00
C ASN A 72 -2.62 2.84 5.29
N LYS A 73 -1.64 3.07 6.19
CA LYS A 73 -0.63 2.08 6.61
C LYS A 73 -1.20 0.88 7.38
N ARG A 74 -2.47 0.94 7.81
CA ARG A 74 -3.19 -0.12 8.54
C ARG A 74 -4.14 -0.93 7.64
N LEU A 75 -4.36 -0.50 6.39
CA LEU A 75 -5.15 -1.26 5.41
C LEU A 75 -4.28 -2.42 4.88
N LEU A 76 -4.45 -3.61 5.46
CA LEU A 76 -3.54 -4.77 5.27
C LEU A 76 -4.21 -6.00 4.63
N THR A 77 -5.53 -5.95 4.42
CA THR A 77 -6.36 -7.05 3.91
C THR A 77 -6.83 -6.82 2.47
N THR A 78 -6.94 -5.57 2.05
CA THR A 78 -7.34 -5.10 0.71
C THR A 78 -6.41 -3.96 0.29
N ALA A 79 -6.28 -3.74 -1.02
CA ALA A 79 -5.56 -2.60 -1.58
C ALA A 79 -6.34 -1.30 -1.42
N GLY A 80 -7.65 -1.34 -1.70
CA GLY A 80 -8.54 -0.20 -1.69
C GLY A 80 -9.70 -0.38 -0.70
N ARG A 81 -10.31 0.75 -0.33
CA ARG A 81 -11.66 0.82 0.25
C ARG A 81 -12.25 2.22 0.08
N CYS A 82 -13.37 2.32 -0.62
CA CYS A 82 -14.30 3.42 -0.51
C CYS A 82 -15.01 3.38 0.86
N LEU A 83 -15.12 4.53 1.51
CA LEU A 83 -15.95 4.77 2.69
C LEU A 83 -17.06 5.73 2.27
N GLN A 84 -18.30 5.32 2.43
CA GLN A 84 -19.50 6.07 2.08
C GLN A 84 -20.13 6.64 3.36
N ALA A 85 -20.57 7.89 3.33
CA ALA A 85 -21.29 8.53 4.44
C ALA A 85 -22.27 9.60 3.91
N THR A 86 -23.19 10.04 4.78
CA THR A 86 -24.05 11.20 4.55
C THR A 86 -23.71 12.28 5.58
N ILE A 87 -23.61 13.55 5.16
CA ILE A 87 -23.35 14.71 6.02
C ILE A 87 -24.44 15.74 5.73
N GLY A 88 -25.35 15.96 6.69
CA GLY A 88 -26.66 16.56 6.37
C GLY A 88 -27.37 15.70 5.31
N ASP A 89 -27.88 16.34 4.27
CA ASP A 89 -28.51 15.65 3.13
C ASP A 89 -27.50 15.26 2.01
N GLN A 90 -26.21 15.58 2.17
CA GLN A 90 -25.20 15.34 1.14
C GLN A 90 -24.49 14.00 1.29
N ARG A 91 -24.46 13.23 0.20
CA ARG A 91 -23.71 11.96 0.09
C ARG A 91 -22.24 12.25 -0.19
N VAL A 92 -21.35 11.76 0.67
CA VAL A 92 -19.90 11.94 0.55
C VAL A 92 -19.16 10.60 0.52
N ALA A 93 -18.00 10.58 -0.13
CA ALA A 93 -17.13 9.41 -0.23
C ALA A 93 -15.68 9.77 0.11
N PHE A 94 -14.94 8.80 0.67
CA PHE A 94 -13.51 8.88 0.97
C PHE A 94 -12.83 7.60 0.50
N ILE A 95 -11.69 7.68 -0.19
CA ILE A 95 -10.99 6.51 -0.72
C ILE A 95 -9.72 6.24 0.08
N HIS A 96 -9.57 5.02 0.61
CA HIS A 96 -8.37 4.56 1.29
C HIS A 96 -7.55 3.63 0.40
N LEU A 97 -6.27 3.95 0.17
CA LEU A 97 -5.29 3.11 -0.53
C LEU A 97 -4.25 2.52 0.43
N SER A 98 -3.85 1.27 0.22
CA SER A 98 -2.92 0.53 1.08
C SER A 98 -1.46 0.82 0.73
N ASN A 99 -0.71 1.35 1.70
CA ASN A 99 0.76 1.49 1.61
C ASN A 99 1.52 0.16 1.46
N LYS A 100 0.87 -0.99 1.65
CA LYS A 100 1.49 -2.32 1.63
C LYS A 100 1.10 -3.17 0.43
N ILE A 101 0.05 -2.79 -0.30
CA ILE A 101 -0.51 -3.60 -1.39
C ILE A 101 -0.56 -2.80 -2.70
N CYS A 102 -0.77 -1.49 -2.64
CA CYS A 102 -0.53 -0.56 -3.76
C CYS A 102 0.97 -0.22 -3.82
N ASP A 103 1.79 -1.23 -4.12
CA ASP A 103 3.26 -1.25 -4.13
C ASP A 103 3.88 -1.00 -5.52
N THR A 104 3.04 -0.83 -6.53
CA THR A 104 3.36 -0.69 -7.96
C THR A 104 2.38 0.32 -8.58
N THR A 105 2.81 1.08 -9.60
CA THR A 105 1.96 2.13 -10.19
C THR A 105 0.64 1.58 -10.74
N ASP A 106 0.68 0.43 -11.43
CA ASP A 106 -0.52 -0.24 -11.96
C ASP A 106 -1.53 -0.53 -10.84
N ARG A 107 -1.08 -1.10 -9.71
CA ARG A 107 -1.99 -1.32 -8.57
C ARG A 107 -2.53 -0.02 -7.98
N VAL A 108 -1.78 1.09 -8.00
CA VAL A 108 -2.34 2.40 -7.58
C VAL A 108 -3.45 2.84 -8.52
N ARG A 109 -3.19 2.80 -9.83
CA ARG A 109 -4.13 3.17 -10.90
C ARG A 109 -5.42 2.34 -10.83
N ASP A 110 -5.28 1.03 -10.87
CA ASP A 110 -6.40 0.08 -11.02
C ASP A 110 -7.23 0.00 -9.74
N THR A 111 -6.59 0.02 -8.56
CA THR A 111 -7.30 0.10 -7.27
C THR A 111 -8.08 1.41 -7.16
N LEU A 112 -7.45 2.55 -7.48
CA LEU A 112 -8.10 3.85 -7.35
C LEU A 112 -9.33 3.95 -8.26
N LEU A 113 -9.23 3.46 -9.50
CA LEU A 113 -10.35 3.41 -10.44
C LEU A 113 -11.51 2.54 -9.92
N HIS A 114 -11.21 1.37 -9.34
CA HIS A 114 -12.20 0.51 -8.68
C HIS A 114 -12.91 1.23 -7.52
N GLU A 115 -12.17 1.88 -6.62
CA GLU A 115 -12.77 2.62 -5.49
C GLU A 115 -13.50 3.90 -5.93
N MET A 116 -13.13 4.52 -7.07
CA MET A 116 -13.87 5.62 -7.68
C MET A 116 -15.20 5.17 -8.29
N CYS A 117 -15.30 3.94 -8.81
CA CYS A 117 -16.59 3.36 -9.21
C CYS A 117 -17.53 3.22 -8.01
N HIS A 118 -17.05 2.72 -6.86
CA HIS A 118 -17.83 2.67 -5.60
C HIS A 118 -18.18 4.05 -5.02
N ALA A 119 -17.38 5.07 -5.33
CA ALA A 119 -17.73 6.45 -4.98
C ALA A 119 -18.83 7.00 -5.90
N ALA A 120 -18.80 6.67 -7.20
CA ALA A 120 -19.79 7.11 -8.17
C ALA A 120 -21.18 6.51 -7.91
N THR A 121 -21.27 5.21 -7.59
CA THR A 121 -22.55 4.57 -7.24
C THR A 121 -23.23 5.25 -6.03
N TRP A 122 -22.43 5.72 -5.06
CA TRP A 122 -22.95 6.38 -3.87
C TRP A 122 -23.28 7.87 -4.10
N VAL A 123 -22.34 8.63 -4.66
CA VAL A 123 -22.43 10.10 -4.75
C VAL A 123 -23.25 10.56 -5.94
N LEU A 124 -23.21 9.83 -7.07
CA LEU A 124 -23.90 10.21 -8.31
C LEU A 124 -25.24 9.49 -8.46
N ASP A 125 -25.25 8.18 -8.25
CA ASP A 125 -26.45 7.36 -8.48
C ASP A 125 -27.35 7.24 -7.22
N GLY A 126 -26.82 7.60 -6.05
CA GLY A 126 -27.56 7.52 -4.78
C GLY A 126 -27.78 6.10 -4.25
N VAL A 127 -27.01 5.11 -4.70
CA VAL A 127 -27.18 3.69 -4.37
C VAL A 127 -26.19 3.27 -3.27
N GLN A 128 -26.72 2.78 -2.13
CA GLN A 128 -25.90 2.29 -1.01
C GLN A 128 -25.65 0.78 -1.09
N HIS A 129 -24.61 0.38 -1.83
CA HIS A 129 -24.13 -1.00 -1.84
C HIS A 129 -22.61 -1.05 -1.62
N THR A 130 -22.15 -2.07 -0.89
CA THR A 130 -20.73 -2.44 -0.75
C THR A 130 -20.20 -3.30 -1.90
N ASP A 131 -21.09 -3.66 -2.83
CA ASP A 131 -20.97 -4.80 -3.72
C ASP A 131 -21.04 -4.36 -5.19
N HIS A 132 -20.50 -5.18 -6.08
CA HIS A 132 -20.33 -4.85 -7.51
C HIS A 132 -21.61 -5.05 -8.34
N GLY A 133 -22.72 -4.47 -7.88
CA GLY A 133 -24.02 -4.49 -8.54
C GLY A 133 -24.09 -3.67 -9.84
N LYS A 134 -25.28 -3.60 -10.45
CA LYS A 134 -25.51 -2.99 -11.78
C LYS A 134 -24.88 -1.61 -11.96
N ASN A 135 -25.00 -0.73 -10.97
CA ASN A 135 -24.40 0.60 -11.00
C ASN A 135 -22.87 0.56 -11.03
N PHE A 136 -22.24 -0.30 -10.23
CA PHE A 136 -20.78 -0.48 -10.28
C PHE A 136 -20.35 -1.01 -11.66
N GLN A 137 -21.08 -1.99 -12.19
CA GLN A 137 -20.82 -2.57 -13.51
C GLN A 137 -20.93 -1.50 -14.61
N PHE A 138 -21.95 -0.64 -14.58
CA PHE A 138 -22.07 0.49 -15.50
C PHE A 138 -20.84 1.43 -15.47
N TRP A 139 -20.36 1.82 -14.28
CA TRP A 139 -19.17 2.67 -14.15
C TRP A 139 -17.88 1.96 -14.56
N ALA A 140 -17.74 0.66 -14.23
CA ALA A 140 -16.61 -0.18 -14.61
C ALA A 140 -16.53 -0.39 -16.13
N GLU A 141 -17.65 -0.72 -16.78
CA GLU A 141 -17.75 -0.80 -18.24
C GLU A 141 -17.47 0.56 -18.90
N ARG A 142 -18.01 1.66 -18.34
CA ARG A 142 -17.77 3.01 -18.86
C ARG A 142 -16.27 3.35 -18.79
N ALA A 143 -15.61 3.00 -17.70
CA ALA A 143 -14.16 3.16 -17.58
C ALA A 143 -13.40 2.34 -18.63
N HIS A 144 -13.75 1.06 -18.84
CA HIS A 144 -13.11 0.21 -19.85
C HIS A 144 -13.39 0.67 -21.29
N ARG A 145 -14.60 1.17 -21.60
CA ARG A 145 -14.95 1.77 -22.91
C ARG A 145 -14.15 3.04 -23.22
N ILE A 146 -13.82 3.86 -22.21
CA ILE A 146 -13.00 5.06 -22.38
C ILE A 146 -11.50 4.72 -22.39
N HIS A 147 -11.10 3.73 -21.60
CA HIS A 147 -9.71 3.29 -21.41
C HIS A 147 -9.53 1.79 -21.73
N PRO A 148 -9.61 1.39 -23.01
CA PRO A 148 -9.45 -0.02 -23.40
C PRO A 148 -8.04 -0.57 -23.17
N ASP A 149 -7.04 0.32 -23.07
CA ASP A 149 -5.66 -0.01 -22.69
C ASP A 149 -5.52 -0.52 -21.22
N LEU A 150 -6.58 -0.46 -20.40
CA LEU A 150 -6.58 -0.90 -19.00
C LEU A 150 -7.10 -2.33 -18.80
N PRO A 151 -6.61 -3.06 -17.78
CA PRO A 151 -7.22 -4.32 -17.37
C PRO A 151 -8.68 -4.13 -16.93
N PRO A 152 -9.59 -5.08 -17.21
CA PRO A 152 -10.98 -4.99 -16.78
C PRO A 152 -11.13 -4.81 -15.26
N ILE A 153 -11.95 -3.84 -14.85
CA ILE A 153 -12.25 -3.56 -13.44
C ILE A 153 -13.20 -4.65 -12.93
N ASN A 154 -12.59 -5.68 -12.36
CA ASN A 154 -13.27 -6.84 -11.82
C ASN A 154 -13.80 -6.61 -10.39
N SER A 155 -14.72 -7.47 -9.96
CA SER A 155 -15.28 -7.48 -8.60
C SER A 155 -14.26 -7.90 -7.52
N PHE A 156 -13.15 -8.50 -7.90
CA PHE A 156 -12.16 -9.05 -6.98
C PHE A 156 -10.74 -8.69 -7.43
N HIS A 157 -10.02 -7.92 -6.61
CA HIS A 157 -8.60 -7.59 -6.79
C HIS A 157 -7.77 -8.85 -7.12
N THR A 158 -7.44 -9.08 -8.40
CA THR A 158 -6.87 -10.34 -8.89
C THR A 158 -5.40 -10.57 -8.52
N TYR A 159 -4.70 -9.55 -8.00
CA TYR A 159 -3.30 -9.68 -7.62
C TYR A 159 -3.11 -10.37 -6.26
N ILE A 160 -2.23 -11.37 -6.25
CA ILE A 160 -1.86 -12.11 -5.04
C ILE A 160 -1.24 -11.15 -4.00
N ILE A 161 -1.96 -10.93 -2.90
CA ILE A 161 -1.45 -10.22 -1.72
C ILE A 161 -0.39 -11.10 -1.04
N ARG A 162 0.86 -10.99 -1.49
CA ARG A 162 2.01 -11.75 -0.99
C ARG A 162 2.24 -11.45 0.50
N LYS A 163 2.03 -12.46 1.35
CA LYS A 163 2.23 -12.40 2.81
C LYS A 163 3.52 -13.14 3.14
N GLN A 164 4.62 -12.42 3.31
CA GLN A 164 5.97 -13.00 3.42
C GLN A 164 6.23 -13.85 4.68
N PHE A 165 5.34 -13.83 5.68
CA PHE A 165 5.44 -14.67 6.88
C PHE A 165 4.22 -15.58 6.98
N ASN A 166 4.38 -16.86 6.62
CA ASN A 166 3.29 -17.85 6.64
C ASN A 166 3.46 -18.81 7.81
N TYR A 167 2.48 -18.87 8.71
CA TYR A 167 2.52 -19.72 9.89
C TYR A 167 1.55 -20.89 9.71
N ARG A 168 1.99 -22.11 10.03
CA ARG A 168 1.16 -23.34 9.99
C ARG A 168 0.86 -23.78 11.42
N CYS A 169 -0.38 -24.20 11.69
CA CYS A 169 -0.73 -24.81 12.96
C CYS A 169 -0.14 -26.23 13.05
N THR A 170 0.52 -26.58 14.14
CA THR A 170 1.14 -27.89 14.35
C THR A 170 0.14 -29.04 14.54
N LYS A 171 -1.11 -28.72 14.89
CA LYS A 171 -2.20 -29.70 15.13
C LYS A 171 -3.10 -29.88 13.89
N CYS A 172 -3.80 -28.83 13.47
CA CYS A 172 -4.77 -28.91 12.35
C CYS A 172 -4.24 -28.45 10.99
N SER A 173 -2.94 -28.14 10.85
CA SER A 173 -2.31 -27.62 9.62
C SER A 173 -2.87 -26.29 9.04
N ASN A 174 -3.88 -25.67 9.66
CA ASN A 174 -4.42 -24.35 9.27
C ASN A 174 -3.29 -23.30 9.11
N ARG A 175 -3.37 -22.47 8.06
CA ARG A 175 -2.34 -21.50 7.68
C ARG A 175 -2.78 -20.06 7.92
N VAL A 176 -1.89 -19.25 8.49
CA VAL A 176 -2.09 -17.81 8.71
C VAL A 176 -0.94 -17.04 8.07
N GLY A 177 -1.21 -16.28 7.02
CA GLY A 177 -0.23 -15.38 6.40
C GLY A 177 -0.22 -13.99 7.06
N ARG A 178 0.97 -13.39 7.24
CA ARG A 178 1.17 -12.03 7.76
C ARG A 178 2.18 -11.24 6.91
N HIS A 179 2.04 -9.91 6.96
CA HIS A 179 2.93 -8.93 6.30
C HIS A 179 4.16 -8.53 7.15
N THR A 180 4.37 -9.17 8.30
CA THR A 180 5.43 -8.92 9.28
C THR A 180 5.59 -10.14 10.21
N ASP A 181 6.79 -10.35 10.74
CA ASP A 181 7.06 -11.31 11.83
C ASP A 181 6.45 -10.81 13.15
N SER A 182 5.14 -10.98 13.27
CA SER A 182 4.29 -10.34 14.28
C SER A 182 3.37 -11.31 15.02
N LEU A 183 3.36 -12.59 14.64
CA LEU A 183 2.63 -13.62 15.37
C LEU A 183 3.56 -14.24 16.43
N ASP A 184 3.44 -13.79 17.68
CA ASP A 184 4.16 -14.42 18.79
C ASP A 184 3.62 -15.84 19.03
N THR A 185 4.29 -16.84 18.47
CA THR A 185 3.89 -18.26 18.51
C THR A 185 3.85 -18.85 19.92
N LYS A 186 4.53 -18.22 20.89
CA LYS A 186 4.45 -18.61 22.31
C LYS A 186 3.19 -18.10 23.00
N LYS A 187 2.55 -17.04 22.48
CA LYS A 187 1.32 -16.44 23.04
C LYS A 187 0.06 -16.78 22.24
N ASN A 188 0.17 -16.85 20.93
CA ASN A 188 -0.95 -17.09 20.03
C ASN A 188 -1.15 -18.59 19.79
N VAL A 189 -2.41 -19.00 19.70
CA VAL A 189 -2.85 -20.37 19.39
C VAL A 189 -3.82 -20.36 18.21
N CYS A 190 -4.00 -21.50 17.55
CA CYS A 190 -4.93 -21.62 16.43
C CYS A 190 -6.38 -21.66 16.93
N GLY A 191 -7.17 -20.65 16.55
CA GLY A 191 -8.59 -20.53 16.94
C GLY A 191 -9.51 -21.66 16.48
N LEU A 192 -9.04 -22.58 15.63
CA LEU A 192 -9.79 -23.77 15.21
C LEU A 192 -9.53 -25.02 16.08
N CYS A 193 -8.46 -25.08 16.88
CA CYS A 193 -8.09 -26.33 17.56
C CYS A 193 -7.20 -26.20 18.82
N GLY A 194 -6.85 -24.98 19.24
CA GLY A 194 -5.92 -24.68 20.34
C GLY A 194 -4.43 -24.95 20.03
N GLY A 195 -4.11 -25.56 18.89
CA GLY A 195 -2.73 -25.94 18.53
C GLY A 195 -1.80 -24.73 18.34
N ARG A 196 -0.50 -24.93 18.59
CA ARG A 196 0.54 -23.91 18.39
C ARG A 196 0.76 -23.62 16.90
N PHE A 197 1.41 -22.49 16.62
CA PHE A 197 1.84 -22.10 15.28
C PHE A 197 3.36 -22.23 15.14
N GLN A 198 3.83 -22.68 13.98
CA GLN A 198 5.23 -22.59 13.55
C GLN A 198 5.33 -21.69 12.31
N LEU A 199 6.39 -20.88 12.21
CA LEU A 199 6.69 -20.15 10.98
C LEU A 199 7.21 -21.15 9.93
N MET A 200 6.59 -21.18 8.75
CA MET A 200 7.08 -21.94 7.62
C MET A 200 8.31 -21.23 7.05
N LYS A 201 9.44 -21.93 7.00
CA LYS A 201 10.51 -21.60 6.05
C LYS A 201 10.09 -22.15 4.69
N GLU A 202 10.31 -21.38 3.63
CA GLU A 202 10.11 -21.87 2.27
C GLU A 202 11.21 -22.89 1.94
N SER A 203 10.82 -23.99 1.28
CA SER A 203 11.74 -25.03 0.79
C SER A 203 12.00 -24.75 -0.70
N GLY A 204 13.26 -24.77 -1.12
CA GLY A 204 13.73 -23.98 -2.27
C GLY A 204 13.80 -24.71 -3.62
N ASP A 205 14.64 -24.13 -4.48
CA ASP A 205 14.99 -24.55 -5.85
C ASP A 205 13.88 -24.38 -6.91
N SER A 206 14.17 -23.98 -8.15
CA SER A 206 15.42 -23.55 -8.82
C SER A 206 15.01 -22.92 -10.19
N LYS A 207 15.59 -21.88 -10.81
CA LYS A 207 16.75 -20.97 -10.62
C LYS A 207 16.27 -19.52 -11.04
N THR A 208 17.04 -18.46 -11.36
CA THR A 208 18.45 -18.25 -11.67
C THR A 208 18.90 -16.80 -11.38
N SER A 209 20.06 -16.62 -10.75
CA SER A 209 21.04 -15.55 -11.06
C SER A 209 22.39 -15.94 -10.49
N SER A 210 23.05 -16.89 -11.16
CA SER A 210 24.43 -17.25 -10.85
C SER A 210 25.38 -16.20 -11.40
N ARG A 211 25.99 -15.40 -10.53
CA ARG A 211 27.27 -14.76 -10.87
C ARG A 211 28.32 -15.07 -9.82
N THR A 212 29.16 -16.04 -10.17
CA THR A 212 30.39 -16.35 -9.45
C THR A 212 31.32 -15.15 -9.50
N THR A 213 31.46 -14.45 -8.37
CA THR A 213 32.57 -13.54 -8.10
C THR A 213 33.10 -13.84 -6.72
N VAL A 214 34.34 -14.32 -6.64
CA VAL A 214 35.02 -14.60 -5.37
C VAL A 214 35.31 -13.27 -4.69
N HIS A 215 34.55 -12.95 -3.64
CA HIS A 215 34.82 -11.82 -2.74
C HIS A 215 34.53 -12.25 -1.31
N GLU A 216 35.43 -11.88 -0.40
CA GLU A 216 35.35 -12.28 1.02
C GLU A 216 34.12 -11.67 1.72
N PRO A 217 33.45 -12.43 2.60
CA PRO A 217 32.32 -11.92 3.36
C PRO A 217 32.79 -10.96 4.46
N SER A 218 32.49 -9.67 4.33
CA SER A 218 32.69 -8.69 5.40
C SER A 218 31.76 -9.00 6.59
N ALA A 219 32.28 -9.76 7.56
CA ALA A 219 31.52 -10.43 8.62
C ALA A 219 30.70 -9.53 9.57
N ARG A 220 30.85 -8.20 9.48
CA ARG A 220 30.19 -7.23 10.37
C ARG A 220 28.69 -7.07 10.07
N GLY A 221 28.29 -7.12 8.80
CA GLY A 221 26.92 -6.82 8.38
C GLY A 221 25.88 -7.81 8.92
N ASP A 222 26.13 -9.10 8.73
CA ASP A 222 25.21 -10.17 9.15
C ASP A 222 25.16 -10.31 10.69
N SER A 223 26.31 -10.10 11.35
CA SER A 223 26.40 -10.14 12.81
C SER A 223 25.51 -9.07 13.48
N PHE A 224 25.49 -7.83 12.98
CA PHE A 224 24.59 -6.80 13.52
C PHE A 224 23.12 -7.12 13.26
N ALA A 225 22.78 -7.59 12.05
CA ALA A 225 21.43 -7.98 11.69
C ALA A 225 20.91 -9.14 12.56
N ARG A 226 21.79 -10.06 12.99
CA ARG A 226 21.48 -11.10 13.99
C ARG A 226 21.32 -10.51 15.39
N TYR A 227 22.28 -9.73 15.88
CA TYR A 227 22.25 -9.12 17.21
C TYR A 227 21.01 -8.26 17.48
N VAL A 228 20.57 -7.48 16.49
CA VAL A 228 19.34 -6.68 16.56
C VAL A 228 18.10 -7.54 16.77
N ARG A 229 17.97 -8.67 16.06
CA ARG A 229 16.83 -9.61 16.21
C ARG A 229 16.77 -10.20 17.61
N GLU A 230 17.92 -10.60 18.15
CA GLU A 230 18.07 -11.18 19.50
C GLU A 230 17.76 -10.15 20.60
N ASN A 231 18.27 -8.91 20.48
CA ASN A 231 18.26 -7.94 21.58
C ASN A 231 17.12 -6.90 21.56
N ILE A 232 16.43 -6.68 20.43
CA ILE A 232 15.42 -5.61 20.33
C ILE A 232 14.25 -5.75 21.31
N ARG A 233 13.90 -6.98 21.73
CA ARG A 233 12.86 -7.21 22.74
C ARG A 233 13.30 -6.71 24.12
N ARG A 234 14.52 -7.05 24.56
CA ARG A 234 15.16 -6.58 25.81
C ARG A 234 15.25 -5.05 25.86
N VAL A 235 15.76 -4.45 24.78
CA VAL A 235 15.96 -2.99 24.71
C VAL A 235 14.62 -2.25 24.71
N LYS A 236 13.60 -2.71 23.97
CA LYS A 236 12.24 -2.12 24.04
C LYS A 236 11.64 -2.17 25.44
N GLN A 237 11.71 -3.33 26.11
CA GLN A 237 11.10 -3.50 27.44
C GLN A 237 11.76 -2.64 28.52
N ARG A 238 13.09 -2.49 28.49
CA ARG A 238 13.85 -1.62 29.42
C ARG A 238 13.79 -0.13 29.09
N ASN A 239 13.33 0.27 27.90
CA ASN A 239 13.36 1.66 27.44
C ASN A 239 12.01 2.09 26.83
N LYS A 240 10.89 1.84 27.53
CA LYS A 240 9.51 2.07 27.05
C LYS A 240 9.22 3.48 26.52
N LYS A 241 9.98 4.50 26.95
CA LYS A 241 9.85 5.91 26.51
C LYS A 241 10.65 6.25 25.24
N LEU A 242 11.48 5.35 24.69
CA LEU A 242 12.28 5.64 23.49
C LEU A 242 11.52 5.32 22.20
N SER A 243 11.69 6.19 21.19
CA SER A 243 11.26 5.92 19.82
C SER A 243 12.04 4.76 19.18
N ILE A 244 11.51 4.18 18.10
CA ILE A 244 12.19 3.11 17.34
C ILE A 244 13.61 3.52 16.93
N GLN A 245 13.82 4.78 16.53
CA GLN A 245 15.13 5.32 16.18
C GLN A 245 16.06 5.44 17.41
N GLY A 246 15.52 5.73 18.60
CA GLY A 246 16.27 5.70 19.86
C GLY A 246 16.67 4.27 20.26
N ILE A 247 15.78 3.30 20.06
CA ILE A 247 16.02 1.87 20.28
C ILE A 247 17.12 1.34 19.34
N MET A 248 17.06 1.65 18.04
CA MET A 248 18.10 1.23 17.09
C MET A 248 19.46 1.88 17.40
N ARG A 249 19.49 3.18 17.75
CA ARG A 249 20.72 3.85 18.21
C ARG A 249 21.25 3.31 19.55
N LYS A 250 20.44 2.61 20.35
CA LYS A 250 20.90 1.90 21.55
C LYS A 250 21.42 0.49 21.20
N LEU A 251 20.76 -0.22 20.28
CA LEU A 251 21.22 -1.52 19.79
C LEU A 251 22.54 -1.45 19.03
N SER A 252 22.79 -0.40 18.23
CA SER A 252 24.12 -0.15 17.62
C SER A 252 25.16 -0.05 18.73
N ARG A 253 25.06 0.93 19.63
CA ARG A 253 26.04 1.14 20.70
C ARG A 253 26.20 -0.04 21.67
N GLU A 254 25.18 -0.90 21.80
CA GLU A 254 25.31 -2.16 22.54
C GLU A 254 25.97 -3.29 21.71
N PHE A 255 25.91 -3.26 20.38
CA PHE A 255 26.62 -4.17 19.47
C PHE A 255 28.07 -3.77 19.27
N ASP A 256 28.31 -2.47 19.03
CA ASP A 256 29.62 -1.87 18.76
C ASP A 256 30.58 -2.20 19.93
N LYS A 257 30.10 -2.01 21.17
CA LYS A 257 30.78 -2.40 22.43
C LYS A 257 31.12 -3.89 22.59
N ILE A 258 30.62 -4.77 21.73
CA ILE A 258 30.87 -6.22 21.77
C ILE A 258 31.71 -6.66 20.55
N HIS A 259 31.78 -5.85 19.48
CA HIS A 259 32.36 -6.25 18.18
C HIS A 259 33.31 -5.23 17.55
N GLY A 260 33.63 -4.09 18.18
CA GLY A 260 34.56 -3.11 17.60
C GLY A 260 34.97 -1.96 18.53
N ARG A 261 36.13 -2.12 19.18
CA ARG A 261 36.83 -1.17 20.08
C ARG A 261 36.04 -0.76 21.33
#